data_AF-A0A1V5QH13-F1
#
_entry.id   AF-A0A1V5QH13-F1
#
_cell.length_a   1.000
_cell.length_b   1.000
_cell.length_c   1.000
_cell.angle_alpha   90.00
_cell.angle_beta   90.00
_cell.angle_gamma   90.00
#
_symmetry.space_group_name_H-M   'P 1'
#
loop_
_entity.id
_entity.type
_entity.pdbx_description
1 polymer ?
#
loop_
_entity_poly.entity_id
_entity_poly.type
_entity_poly.pdbx_seq_one_letter_code
_entity_poly.pdbx_strand_id
1 'polypeptide(L)'
;MIDLKAREFTPEAAGKMNFYLSAVDAQLRHRDDQPSLGLLLCREKNRLTVEYALRDVKKPIGVAEWRTRLVASLPKKLRSSLPTVAQIEASLGRSPASNR
;
A
#
# COMPACT_ATOMS: atom_id res chain seq x y z
N MET A 1 -4.00 -6.88 -7.63
CA MET A 1 -2.93 -6.46 -6.71
C MET A 1 -3.32 -5.17 -5.99
N ILE A 2 -3.02 -5.05 -4.70
CA ILE A 2 -3.28 -3.84 -3.90
C ILE A 2 -1.95 -3.34 -3.34
N ASP A 3 -1.69 -2.04 -3.43
CA ASP A 3 -0.51 -1.39 -2.87
C ASP A 3 -0.93 -0.16 -2.04
N LEU A 4 -0.59 -0.17 -0.75
CA LEU A 4 -0.94 0.86 0.22
C LEU A 4 0.26 1.77 0.47
N LYS A 5 0.07 3.08 0.26
CA LYS A 5 1.02 4.13 0.55
C LYS A 5 0.52 4.98 1.71
N ALA A 6 1.31 5.06 2.78
CA ALA A 6 1.08 5.97 3.91
C ALA A 6 1.39 7.45 3.58
N ARG A 7 1.58 7.76 2.30
CA ARG A 7 1.97 9.05 1.74
C ARG A 7 1.10 9.40 0.54
N GLU A 8 1.27 10.61 0.03
CA GLU A 8 0.64 11.10 -1.20
C GLU A 8 1.01 10.23 -2.40
N PHE A 9 0.13 10.23 -3.41
CA PHE A 9 0.42 9.61 -4.69
C PHE A 9 1.62 10.28 -5.38
N THR A 10 2.47 9.46 -5.99
CA THR A 10 3.55 9.92 -6.86
C THR A 10 3.56 9.11 -8.17
N PRO A 11 4.01 9.68 -9.31
CA PRO A 11 4.06 8.95 -10.57
C PRO A 11 4.87 7.64 -10.53
N GLU A 12 5.90 7.57 -9.68
CA GLU A 12 6.68 6.34 -9.49
C GLU A 12 5.84 5.19 -8.93
N ALA A 13 4.78 5.49 -8.17
CA ALA A 13 3.86 4.47 -7.68
C ALA A 13 3.09 3.79 -8.83
N ALA A 14 2.70 4.54 -9.86
CA ALA A 14 2.08 3.99 -11.06
C ALA A 14 3.07 3.10 -11.84
N GLY A 15 4.33 3.54 -11.96
CA GLY A 15 5.40 2.75 -12.58
C GLY A 15 5.64 1.41 -11.87
N LYS A 16 5.71 1.43 -10.54
CA LYS A 16 5.84 0.21 -9.72
C LYS A 16 4.65 -0.72 -9.89
N MET A 17 3.43 -0.19 -9.86
CA MET A 17 2.23 -0.99 -10.06
C MET A 17 2.21 -1.62 -11.46
N ASN A 18 2.56 -0.87 -12.52
CA ASN A 18 2.66 -1.43 -13.87
C ASN A 18 3.70 -2.56 -13.96
N PHE A 19 4.84 -2.41 -13.29
CA PHE A 19 5.83 -3.48 -13.19
C PHE A 19 5.25 -4.71 -12.48
N TYR A 20 4.61 -4.52 -11.32
CA TYR A 20 4.05 -5.64 -10.57
C TYR A 20 2.96 -6.40 -11.34
N LEU A 21 2.04 -5.68 -12.00
CA LEU A 21 1.02 -6.32 -12.83
C LEU A 21 1.66 -7.12 -13.98
N SER A 22 2.75 -6.62 -14.58
CA SER A 22 3.49 -7.38 -15.61
C SER A 22 4.07 -8.68 -15.05
N ALA A 23 4.67 -8.62 -13.86
CA ALA A 23 5.26 -9.80 -13.22
C ALA A 23 4.17 -10.82 -12.83
N VAL A 24 3.05 -10.34 -12.26
CA VAL A 24 1.91 -11.19 -11.88
C VAL A 24 1.29 -11.83 -13.12
N ASP A 25 1.04 -11.05 -14.17
CA ASP A 25 0.46 -11.59 -15.42
C ASP A 25 1.37 -12.63 -16.08
N ALA A 26 2.70 -12.47 -15.96
CA ALA A 26 3.66 -13.41 -16.54
C ALA A 26 3.85 -14.70 -15.71
N GLN A 27 3.73 -14.61 -14.39
CA GLN A 27 4.11 -15.71 -13.48
C GLN A 27 2.92 -16.46 -12.88
N LEU A 28 1.79 -15.79 -12.69
CA LEU A 28 0.68 -16.29 -11.89
C LEU A 28 -0.64 -16.40 -12.65
N ARG A 29 -0.76 -15.75 -13.82
CA ARG A 29 -2.01 -15.74 -14.58
C ARG A 29 -2.21 -17.06 -15.33
N HIS A 30 -3.41 -17.61 -15.21
CA HIS A 30 -3.86 -18.77 -15.97
C HIS A 30 -4.47 -18.35 -17.32
N ARG A 31 -4.75 -19.32 -18.20
CA ARG A 31 -5.25 -19.06 -19.56
C ARG A 31 -6.60 -18.34 -19.60
N ASP A 32 -7.46 -18.63 -18.64
CA ASP A 32 -8.84 -18.13 -18.60
C ASP A 32 -9.00 -16.86 -17.73
N ASP A 33 -7.92 -16.42 -17.10
CA ASP A 33 -7.93 -15.23 -16.26
C ASP A 33 -7.99 -13.95 -17.09
N GLN A 34 -8.73 -12.97 -16.58
CA GLN A 34 -8.70 -11.60 -17.10
C GLN A 34 -7.39 -10.89 -16.72
N PRO A 35 -7.03 -9.77 -17.37
CA PRO A 35 -5.86 -8.98 -16.99
C PRO A 35 -5.86 -8.60 -15.50
N SER A 36 -4.71 -8.72 -14.85
CA SER A 36 -4.59 -8.36 -13.44
C SER A 36 -4.90 -6.89 -13.20
N LEU A 37 -5.74 -6.61 -12.22
CA LEU A 37 -6.12 -5.25 -11.82
C LEU A 37 -5.24 -4.72 -10.69
N GLY A 38 -4.72 -3.50 -10.84
CA GLY A 38 -3.95 -2.79 -9.83
C GLY A 38 -4.79 -1.75 -9.08
N LEU A 39 -4.71 -1.75 -7.75
CA LEU A 39 -5.30 -0.71 -6.92
C LEU A 39 -4.23 -0.06 -6.04
N LEU A 40 -3.98 1.23 -6.27
CA LEU A 40 -3.11 2.07 -5.46
C LEU A 40 -3.96 2.83 -4.45
N LEU A 41 -3.70 2.59 -3.17
CA LEU A 41 -4.30 3.32 -2.06
C LEU A 41 -3.28 4.31 -1.51
N CYS A 42 -3.53 5.60 -1.62
CA CYS A 42 -2.64 6.65 -1.10
C CYS A 42 -3.36 7.52 -0.08
N ARG A 43 -2.60 8.30 0.71
CA ARG A 43 -3.20 9.19 1.71
C ARG A 43 -4.00 10.31 1.05
N GLU A 44 -3.43 10.91 0.01
CA GLU A 44 -4.03 11.98 -0.80
C GLU A 44 -3.58 11.83 -2.26
N LYS A 45 -4.33 12.38 -3.22
CA LYS A 45 -3.93 12.43 -4.63
C LYS A 45 -4.37 13.72 -5.32
N ASN A 46 -3.47 14.28 -6.13
CA ASN A 46 -3.85 15.28 -7.13
C ASN A 46 -4.40 14.57 -8.38
N ARG A 47 -5.65 14.89 -8.77
CA ARG A 47 -6.31 14.25 -9.92
C ARG A 47 -5.54 14.43 -11.22
N LEU A 48 -5.00 15.62 -11.48
CA LEU A 48 -4.26 15.92 -12.70
C LEU A 48 -2.96 15.09 -12.76
N THR A 49 -2.23 15.04 -11.64
CA THR A 49 -1.00 14.22 -11.55
C THR A 49 -1.29 12.74 -11.80
N VAL A 50 -2.37 12.21 -11.22
CA VAL A 50 -2.80 10.82 -11.45
C VAL A 50 -3.15 10.59 -12.92
N GLU A 51 -3.90 11.50 -13.52
CA GLU A 51 -4.33 11.40 -14.92
C GLU A 51 -3.11 11.37 -15.86
N TYR A 52 -2.16 12.28 -15.69
CA TYR A 52 -0.93 12.27 -16.49
C TYR A 52 -0.06 11.03 -16.24
N ALA A 53 0.05 10.58 -14.98
CA ALA A 53 0.84 9.40 -14.65
C ALA A 53 0.26 8.10 -15.25
N LEU A 54 -1.06 8.04 -15.48
CA LEU A 54 -1.75 6.88 -16.02
C LEU A 54 -2.08 6.99 -17.52
N ARG A 55 -1.94 8.18 -18.13
CA ARG A 55 -2.40 8.48 -19.50
C ARG A 55 -1.99 7.44 -20.54
N ASP A 56 -0.74 7.01 -20.49
CA ASP A 56 -0.17 6.05 -21.45
C ASP A 56 0.06 4.65 -20.84
N VAL A 57 -0.45 4.42 -19.63
CA VAL A 57 -0.38 3.11 -18.97
C VAL A 57 -1.54 2.25 -19.45
N LYS A 58 -1.22 1.21 -20.23
CA LYS A 58 -2.22 0.31 -20.83
C LYS A 58 -2.83 -0.70 -19.84
N LYS A 59 -2.18 -0.95 -18.71
CA LYS A 59 -2.67 -1.91 -17.70
C LYS A 59 -3.74 -1.27 -16.81
N PRO A 60 -4.74 -2.04 -16.35
CA PRO A 60 -5.81 -1.49 -15.53
C PRO A 60 -5.30 -1.15 -14.13
N ILE A 61 -5.09 0.14 -13.85
CA ILE A 61 -4.65 0.67 -12.56
C ILE A 61 -5.64 1.72 -12.07
N GLY A 62 -6.20 1.50 -10.88
CA GLY A 62 -7.00 2.48 -10.15
C GLY A 62 -6.19 3.13 -9.02
N VAL A 63 -6.42 4.43 -8.78
CA VAL A 63 -5.84 5.17 -7.64
C VAL A 63 -6.96 5.75 -6.79
N ALA A 64 -6.96 5.41 -5.50
CA ALA A 64 -7.94 5.89 -4.54
C ALA A 64 -7.27 6.41 -3.27
N GLU A 65 -7.91 7.38 -2.63
CA GLU A 65 -7.51 7.85 -1.31
C GLU A 65 -8.08 6.91 -0.25
N TRP A 66 -7.24 6.47 0.70
CA TRP A 66 -7.73 5.75 1.86
C TRP A 66 -8.06 6.71 3.00
N ARG A 67 -9.03 6.33 3.83
CA ARG A 67 -9.40 7.07 5.03
C ARG A 67 -9.21 6.19 6.25
N THR A 68 -8.42 6.65 7.22
CA THR A 68 -8.26 5.96 8.49
C THR A 68 -9.41 6.30 9.43
N ARG A 69 -10.24 5.31 9.74
CA ARG A 69 -11.16 5.41 10.88
C ARG A 69 -10.45 5.19 12.23
N LEU A 70 -9.28 4.52 12.19
CA LEU A 70 -8.48 4.09 13.35
C LEU A 70 -7.75 5.23 14.09
N VAL A 71 -7.22 6.25 13.39
CA VAL A 71 -6.56 7.39 14.06
C VAL A 71 -7.54 8.39 14.67
N ALA A 72 -8.77 8.45 14.16
CA ALA A 72 -9.80 9.28 14.78
C ALA A 72 -10.26 8.71 16.13
N SER A 73 -10.33 7.38 16.26
CA SER A 73 -10.52 6.71 17.54
C SER A 73 -10.15 5.23 17.46
N LEU A 74 -9.43 4.73 18.46
CA LEU A 74 -9.12 3.30 18.59
C LEU A 74 -10.40 2.52 18.93
N PRO A 75 -10.87 1.60 18.05
CA PRO A 75 -12.08 0.82 18.30
C PRO A 75 -11.99 0.08 19.63
N LYS A 76 -13.08 0.10 20.42
CA LYS A 76 -13.11 -0.50 21.78
C LYS A 76 -12.63 -1.95 21.80
N LYS A 77 -12.95 -2.73 20.75
CA LYS A 77 -12.55 -4.13 20.60
C LYS A 77 -11.05 -4.35 20.49
N LEU A 78 -10.29 -3.36 20.00
CA LEU A 78 -8.85 -3.48 19.81
C LEU A 78 -8.04 -2.97 21.03
N ARG A 79 -8.67 -2.23 21.95
CA ARG A 79 -8.00 -1.69 23.15
C ARG A 79 -7.39 -2.79 24.03
N SER A 80 -8.06 -3.92 24.15
CA SER A 80 -7.61 -5.05 24.98
C SER A 80 -6.53 -5.90 24.30
N SER A 81 -6.31 -5.74 22.99
CA SER A 81 -5.41 -6.57 22.19
C SER A 81 -4.13 -5.85 21.78
N LEU A 82 -4.02 -4.54 22.07
CA LEU A 82 -2.84 -3.76 21.74
C LEU A 82 -1.93 -3.60 22.97
N PRO A 83 -0.60 -3.76 22.79
CA PRO A 83 0.35 -3.52 23.86
C PRO A 83 0.37 -2.03 24.26
N THR A 84 0.77 -1.76 25.50
CA THR A 84 0.96 -0.39 26.00
C THR A 84 2.21 0.25 25.38
N VAL A 85 2.30 1.58 25.44
CA VAL A 85 3.48 2.32 24.97
C VAL A 85 4.76 1.81 25.66
N ALA A 86 4.72 1.60 26.97
CA ALA A 86 5.86 1.05 27.72
C ALA A 86 6.26 -0.36 27.25
N GLN A 87 5.29 -1.22 26.90
CA GLN A 87 5.58 -2.55 26.34
C GLN A 87 6.20 -2.47 24.94
N ILE A 88 5.74 -1.53 24.11
CA ILE A 88 6.31 -1.25 22.79
C ILE A 88 7.76 -0.76 22.94
N GLU A 89 8.01 0.22 23.80
CA GLU A 89 9.34 0.77 24.07
C GLU A 89 10.30 -0.29 24.62
N ALA A 90 9.85 -1.12 25.55
CA ALA A 90 10.65 -2.23 26.08
C ALA A 90 11.02 -3.27 25.00
N SER A 91 10.14 -3.49 24.02
CA SER A 91 10.41 -4.40 22.89
C SER A 91 11.38 -3.81 21.86
N LEU A 92 11.30 -2.50 21.60
CA LEU A 92 12.16 -1.78 20.65
C LEU A 92 13.54 -1.45 21.24
N GLY A 93 13.63 -1.24 22.55
CA GLY A 93 14.88 -1.06 23.29
C GLY A 93 15.73 -2.33 23.38
N ARG A 94 15.16 -3.50 23.09
CA ARG A 94 15.89 -4.76 22.86
C ARG A 94 16.25 -4.92 21.38
N SER A 95 17.01 -3.98 20.81
CA SER A 95 17.88 -4.36 19.70
C SER A 95 19.14 -4.99 20.30
N PRO A 96 19.45 -6.28 20.07
CA PRO A 96 20.75 -6.79 20.43
C PRO A 96 21.79 -6.13 19.53
N ALA A 97 22.50 -5.13 20.08
CA ALA A 97 23.81 -4.77 19.59
C ALA A 97 24.78 -5.91 19.95
N SER A 98 24.90 -6.91 19.07
CA SER A 98 25.90 -8.00 19.10
C SER A 98 25.59 -8.95 17.92
N ASN A 99 26.46 -9.44 17.05
CA ASN A 99 27.91 -9.39 16.90
C ASN A 99 28.25 -10.22 15.63
N ARG A 100 28.67 -9.57 14.53
CA ARG A 100 29.65 -10.02 13.51
C ARG A 100 29.66 -9.09 12.31
#